data_AF-A0A959VQ21-F1
#
_entry.id   AF-A0A959VQ21-F1
#
_cell.length_a   1.000
_cell.length_b   1.000
_cell.length_c   1.000
_cell.angle_alpha   90.00
_cell.angle_beta   90.00
_cell.angle_gamma   90.00
#
_symmetry.space_group_name_H-M   'P 1'
#
loop_
_entity.id
_entity.type
_entity.pdbx_description
1 polymer ?
#
loop_
_entity_poly.entity_id
_entity_poly.type
_entity_poly.pdbx_seq_one_letter_code
_entity_poly.pdbx_strand_id
1 'polypeptide(L)'
;MSAFQSSGPAGATASAVCSLSLEPMMMLVCLDLESRSLEAVREAGRFGISVLGEGQREAAEIFATKSEQVEKWATVRWREHLGVPIIEGGPAHVVCEVAEIIPGGDHVIVTGEVLEVEAEDDPAEPLIYHGGLFRRLDAGSGSDG
;
A
#
# COMPACT_ATOMS: atom_id res chain seq x y z
N MET A 1 -1.62 0.29 1.65
CA MET A 1 -2.60 0.60 0.59
C MET A 1 -3.45 1.77 1.04
N SER A 2 -3.74 2.69 0.14
CA SER A 2 -4.52 3.89 0.40
C SER A 2 -5.42 4.29 -0.77
N ALA A 3 -6.50 5.00 -0.49
CA ALA A 3 -7.41 5.60 -1.46
C ALA A 3 -8.11 6.81 -0.84
N PHE A 4 -8.72 7.67 -1.66
CA PHE A 4 -9.62 8.71 -1.13
C PHE A 4 -11.05 8.21 -1.01
N GLN A 5 -11.77 8.79 -0.07
CA GLN A 5 -13.22 8.72 0.05
C GLN A 5 -13.75 10.13 0.36
N SER A 6 -15.06 10.33 0.33
CA SER A 6 -15.71 11.61 0.62
C SER A 6 -15.28 12.27 1.95
N SER A 7 -14.91 11.47 2.96
CA SER A 7 -14.45 11.96 4.27
C SER A 7 -12.93 12.22 4.36
N GLY A 8 -12.19 12.00 3.27
CA GLY A 8 -10.74 12.21 3.21
C GLY A 8 -9.97 10.93 2.89
N PRO A 9 -8.68 10.85 3.25
CA PRO A 9 -7.86 9.69 2.94
C PRO A 9 -8.25 8.48 3.79
N ALA A 10 -8.22 7.31 3.19
CA ALA A 10 -8.39 6.02 3.86
C ALA A 10 -7.21 5.11 3.52
N GLY A 11 -6.75 4.33 4.50
CA GLY A 11 -5.67 3.38 4.28
C GLY A 11 -5.63 2.24 5.28
N ALA A 12 -4.89 1.22 4.87
CA ALA A 12 -4.60 0.05 5.67
C ALA A 12 -3.22 -0.52 5.32
N THR A 13 -2.59 -1.13 6.31
CA THR A 13 -1.44 -2.00 6.09
C THR A 13 -1.92 -3.27 5.39
N ALA A 14 -1.34 -3.57 4.23
CA ALA A 14 -1.66 -4.73 3.44
C ALA A 14 -0.36 -5.47 3.11
N SER A 15 -0.28 -6.75 3.50
CA SER A 15 0.84 -7.63 3.14
C SER A 15 0.51 -8.54 1.95
N ALA A 16 -0.77 -8.73 1.64
CA ALA A 16 -1.24 -9.44 0.46
C ALA A 16 -1.27 -8.49 -0.75
N VAL A 17 -0.08 -8.12 -1.23
CA VAL A 17 0.16 -7.23 -2.38
C VAL A 17 1.13 -7.94 -3.32
N CYS A 18 0.90 -7.87 -4.63
CA CYS A 18 1.79 -8.50 -5.61
C CYS A 18 1.78 -7.76 -6.94
N SER A 19 2.88 -7.83 -7.68
CA SER A 19 2.87 -7.56 -9.12
C SER A 19 2.09 -8.66 -9.83
N LEU A 20 1.22 -8.28 -10.76
CA LEU A 20 0.35 -9.19 -11.48
C LEU A 20 0.77 -9.37 -12.94
N SER A 21 1.16 -8.29 -13.62
CA SER A 21 1.50 -8.31 -15.05
C SER A 21 2.48 -7.19 -15.40
N LEU A 22 3.24 -7.38 -16.48
CA LEU A 22 4.11 -6.35 -17.08
C LEU A 22 3.45 -5.67 -18.29
N GLU A 23 2.62 -6.38 -19.05
CA GLU A 23 1.96 -5.86 -20.26
C GLU A 23 0.47 -6.30 -20.30
N PRO A 24 -0.50 -5.43 -19.90
CA PRO A 24 -0.28 -4.12 -19.26
C PRO A 24 0.36 -4.28 -17.88
N MET A 25 0.97 -3.20 -17.36
CA MET A 25 1.58 -3.22 -16.03
C MET A 25 0.48 -3.22 -14.98
N MET A 26 0.45 -4.25 -14.13
CA MET A 26 -0.64 -4.47 -13.18
C MET A 26 -0.14 -4.83 -11.80
N MET A 27 -0.87 -4.40 -10.79
CA MET A 27 -0.73 -4.81 -9.40
C MET A 27 -2.02 -5.46 -8.89
N LEU A 28 -1.90 -6.24 -7.82
CA LEU A 28 -3.05 -6.66 -7.01
C LEU A 28 -2.84 -6.36 -5.53
N VAL A 29 -3.95 -6.19 -4.82
CA VAL A 29 -4.02 -6.12 -3.36
C VAL A 29 -5.28 -6.84 -2.85
N CYS A 30 -5.14 -7.65 -1.82
CA CYS A 30 -6.28 -8.28 -1.16
C CYS A 30 -6.75 -7.43 0.03
N LEU A 31 -8.06 -7.23 0.13
CA LEU A 31 -8.68 -6.40 1.18
C LEU A 31 -9.85 -7.12 1.83
N ASP A 32 -9.93 -7.00 3.15
CA ASP A 32 -11.04 -7.48 3.96
C ASP A 32 -12.36 -6.79 3.54
N LEU A 33 -13.45 -7.55 3.49
CA LEU A 33 -14.77 -7.06 3.06
C LEU A 33 -15.33 -5.94 3.94
N GLU A 34 -14.96 -5.89 5.22
CA GLU A 34 -15.37 -4.87 6.19
C GLU A 34 -14.40 -3.69 6.27
N SER A 35 -13.34 -3.67 5.45
CA SER A 35 -12.35 -2.59 5.47
C SER A 35 -12.90 -1.30 4.88
N ARG A 36 -12.85 -0.22 5.67
CA ARG A 36 -13.06 1.17 5.17
C ARG A 36 -12.17 1.52 3.98
N SER A 37 -11.00 0.88 3.85
CA SER A 37 -10.13 1.13 2.70
C SER A 37 -10.71 0.49 1.43
N LEU A 38 -11.42 -0.63 1.52
CA LEU A 38 -12.13 -1.21 0.37
C LEU A 38 -13.27 -0.30 -0.09
N GLU A 39 -14.01 0.29 0.84
CA GLU A 39 -15.06 1.28 0.50
C GLU A 39 -14.47 2.47 -0.25
N ALA A 40 -13.34 3.02 0.23
CA ALA A 40 -12.63 4.10 -0.44
C ALA A 40 -12.14 3.71 -1.84
N VAL A 41 -11.60 2.50 -2.03
CA VAL A 41 -11.20 2.00 -3.36
C VAL A 41 -12.39 1.92 -4.31
N ARG A 42 -13.56 1.47 -3.84
CA ARG A 42 -14.79 1.41 -4.63
C ARG A 42 -15.31 2.79 -5.02
N GLU A 43 -15.20 3.76 -4.11
CA GLU A 43 -15.64 5.13 -4.32
C GLU A 43 -14.72 5.88 -5.29
N ALA A 44 -13.40 5.82 -5.07
CA ALA A 44 -12.42 6.56 -5.86
C ALA A 44 -12.11 5.92 -7.22
N GLY A 45 -12.27 4.60 -7.35
CA GLY A 45 -11.82 3.85 -8.55
C GLY A 45 -10.30 3.84 -8.72
N ARG A 46 -9.54 4.29 -7.72
CA ARG A 46 -8.08 4.34 -7.69
C ARG A 46 -7.53 3.96 -6.33
N PHE A 47 -6.32 3.44 -6.32
CA PHE A 47 -5.61 3.12 -5.08
C PHE A 47 -4.11 3.30 -5.22
N GLY A 48 -3.48 3.64 -4.09
CA GLY A 48 -2.05 3.75 -3.93
C GLY A 48 -1.48 2.57 -3.14
N ILE A 49 -0.29 2.13 -3.52
CA ILE A 49 0.56 1.23 -2.73
C ILE A 49 1.80 2.02 -2.35
N SER A 50 1.92 2.42 -1.08
CA SER A 50 3.18 2.91 -0.51
C SER A 50 3.96 1.73 0.06
N VAL A 51 5.15 1.47 -0.47
CA VAL A 51 6.11 0.55 0.15
C VAL A 51 6.68 1.26 1.36
N LEU A 52 6.66 0.61 2.53
CA LEU A 52 7.15 1.21 3.76
C LEU A 52 8.62 0.88 3.98
N GLY A 53 9.40 1.88 4.36
CA GLY A 53 10.80 1.72 4.77
C GLY A 53 10.91 1.25 6.21
N GLU A 54 12.08 0.74 6.60
CA GLU A 54 12.37 0.22 7.94
C GLU A 54 11.97 1.17 9.07
N GLY A 55 12.20 2.48 8.87
CA GLY A 55 11.84 3.54 9.83
C GLY A 55 10.34 3.81 9.98
N GLN A 56 9.49 3.18 9.16
CA GLN A 56 8.04 3.42 9.13
C GLN A 56 7.23 2.30 9.80
N ARG A 57 7.85 1.60 10.76
CA ARG A 57 7.18 0.58 11.56
C ARG A 57 5.92 1.10 12.26
N GLU A 58 6.00 2.28 12.89
CA GLU A 58 4.85 2.87 13.60
C GLU A 58 3.68 3.12 12.65
N ALA A 59 3.96 3.59 11.43
CA ALA A 59 2.97 3.74 10.37
C ALA A 59 2.34 2.39 10.00
N ALA A 60 3.16 1.34 9.80
CA ALA A 60 2.65 -0.01 9.52
C ALA A 60 1.74 -0.53 10.65
N GLU A 61 2.10 -0.29 11.91
CA GLU A 61 1.33 -0.72 13.08
C GLU A 61 -0.01 0.01 13.19
N ILE A 62 -0.03 1.35 13.12
CA ILE A 62 -1.27 2.11 13.25
C ILE A 62 -2.21 1.89 12.05
N PHE A 63 -1.68 1.75 10.83
CA PHE A 63 -2.51 1.46 9.67
C PHE A 63 -3.08 0.03 9.69
N ALA A 64 -2.51 -0.90 10.46
CA ALA A 64 -3.05 -2.25 10.66
C ALA A 64 -4.20 -2.32 11.68
N THR A 65 -4.41 -1.28 12.50
CA THR A 65 -5.50 -1.26 13.49
C THR A 65 -6.84 -0.85 12.88
N LYS A 66 -7.91 -0.94 13.69
CA LYS A 66 -9.23 -0.37 13.38
C LYS A 66 -9.40 1.09 13.82
N SER A 67 -8.34 1.81 14.18
CA SER A 67 -8.37 3.24 14.54
C SER A 67 -9.00 4.11 13.44
N GLU A 68 -9.53 5.28 13.79
CA GLU A 68 -10.17 6.16 12.81
C GLU A 68 -9.17 6.62 11.75
N GLN A 69 -9.62 6.78 10.49
CA GLN A 69 -8.72 7.18 9.40
C GLN A 69 -8.04 8.51 9.71
N VAL A 70 -8.78 9.49 10.26
CA VAL A 70 -8.20 10.78 10.67
C VAL A 70 -7.06 10.63 11.69
N GLU A 71 -7.16 9.66 12.62
CA GLU A 71 -6.11 9.39 13.60
C GLU A 71 -4.90 8.75 12.93
N LYS A 72 -5.12 7.76 12.04
CA LYS A 72 -4.04 7.11 11.28
C LYS A 72 -3.24 8.14 10.47
N TRP A 73 -3.95 8.94 9.66
CA TRP A 73 -3.32 9.90 8.75
C TRP A 73 -2.69 11.11 9.45
N ALA A 74 -3.04 11.38 10.72
CA ALA A 74 -2.35 12.37 11.54
C ALA A 74 -0.97 11.93 12.02
N THR A 75 -0.65 10.63 11.97
CA THR A 75 0.65 10.09 12.43
C THR A 75 1.74 10.07 11.36
N VAL A 76 1.39 10.36 10.11
CA VAL A 76 2.31 10.25 8.97
C VAL A 76 2.32 11.53 8.14
N ARG A 77 3.46 11.79 7.48
CA ARG A 77 3.47 12.75 6.37
C ARG A 77 2.94 12.06 5.13
N TRP A 78 2.07 12.77 4.41
CA TRP A 78 1.47 12.26 3.20
C TRP A 78 1.17 13.40 2.24
N ARG A 79 1.11 13.08 0.96
CA ARG A 79 0.73 13.99 -0.11
C ARG A 79 -0.31 13.35 -1.00
N GLU A 80 -1.08 14.18 -1.70
CA GLU A 80 -1.91 13.70 -2.79
C GLU A 80 -1.05 13.50 -4.04
N HIS A 81 -1.36 12.46 -4.80
CA HIS A 81 -0.74 12.19 -6.09
C HIS A 81 -1.70 11.44 -6.99
N LEU A 82 -1.99 11.96 -8.18
CA LEU A 82 -2.89 11.33 -9.16
C LEU A 82 -4.26 10.89 -8.58
N GLY A 83 -4.76 11.60 -7.56
CA GLY A 83 -6.00 11.26 -6.89
C GLY A 83 -5.90 10.09 -5.90
N VAL A 84 -4.72 9.81 -5.36
CA VAL A 84 -4.53 8.90 -4.21
C VAL A 84 -3.65 9.53 -3.13
N PRO A 85 -3.87 9.22 -1.84
CA PRO A 85 -2.98 9.70 -0.78
C PRO A 85 -1.77 8.78 -0.63
N ILE A 86 -0.57 9.34 -0.64
CA ILE A 86 0.71 8.61 -0.60
C ILE A 86 1.45 8.94 0.69
N ILE A 87 1.88 7.91 1.43
CA ILE A 87 2.74 8.07 2.61
C ILE A 87 4.16 8.37 2.13
N GLU A 88 4.74 9.47 2.60
CA GLU A 88 6.07 9.93 2.20
C GLU A 88 7.19 9.20 2.96
N GLY A 89 8.40 9.16 2.37
CA GLY A 89 9.60 8.62 3.00
C GLY A 89 9.74 7.09 2.91
N GLY A 90 8.89 6.44 2.12
CA GLY A 90 9.03 5.04 1.76
C GLY A 90 9.89 4.84 0.50
N PRO A 91 10.35 3.61 0.21
CA PRO A 91 11.24 3.33 -0.93
C PRO A 91 10.60 3.56 -2.30
N ALA A 92 9.29 3.36 -2.39
CA ALA A 92 8.54 3.49 -3.63
C ALA A 92 7.05 3.64 -3.37
N HIS A 93 6.34 4.19 -4.36
CA HIS A 93 4.89 4.13 -4.43
C HIS A 93 4.38 3.83 -5.83
N VAL A 94 3.23 3.18 -5.87
CA VAL A 94 2.54 2.82 -7.10
C VAL A 94 1.12 3.36 -7.06
N VAL A 95 0.72 4.10 -8.10
CA VAL A 95 -0.66 4.53 -8.29
C VAL A 95 -1.33 3.63 -9.31
N CYS A 96 -2.48 3.09 -8.95
CA CYS A 96 -3.25 2.19 -9.79
C CYS A 96 -4.66 2.73 -10.04
N GLU A 97 -5.17 2.52 -11.26
CA GLU A 97 -6.59 2.57 -11.57
C GLU A 97 -7.20 1.18 -11.39
N VAL A 98 -8.36 1.10 -10.74
CA VAL A 98 -9.02 -0.20 -10.47
C VAL A 98 -9.46 -0.82 -11.78
N ALA A 99 -8.99 -2.03 -12.06
CA ALA A 99 -9.42 -2.82 -13.21
C ALA A 99 -10.58 -3.75 -12.84
N GLU A 100 -10.39 -4.59 -11.82
CA GLU A 100 -11.42 -5.52 -11.35
C GLU A 100 -11.38 -5.69 -9.82
N ILE A 101 -12.54 -5.99 -9.23
CA ILE A 101 -12.68 -6.40 -7.83
C ILE A 101 -13.30 -7.79 -7.81
N ILE A 102 -12.50 -8.80 -7.48
CA ILE A 102 -12.83 -10.21 -7.61
C ILE A 102 -13.09 -10.80 -6.21
N PRO A 103 -14.17 -11.58 -6.00
CA PRO A 103 -14.39 -12.27 -4.72
C PRO A 103 -13.27 -13.26 -4.38
N GLY A 104 -12.82 -13.25 -3.12
CA GLY A 104 -11.73 -14.09 -2.61
C GLY A 104 -12.03 -14.75 -1.26
N GLY A 105 -13.32 -14.95 -0.92
CA GLY A 105 -13.75 -15.44 0.39
C GLY A 105 -14.23 -14.30 1.29
N ASP A 106 -13.62 -14.15 2.47
CA ASP A 106 -13.81 -13.01 3.38
C ASP A 106 -13.04 -11.75 2.94
N HIS A 107 -12.28 -11.86 1.85
CA HIS A 107 -11.57 -10.78 1.18
C HIS A 107 -12.04 -10.63 -0.26
N VAL A 108 -11.65 -9.52 -0.88
CA VAL A 108 -11.63 -9.34 -2.33
C VAL A 108 -10.20 -9.16 -2.83
N ILE A 109 -9.96 -9.58 -4.06
CA ILE A 109 -8.74 -9.27 -4.82
C ILE A 109 -9.06 -8.05 -5.67
N VAL A 110 -8.43 -6.92 -5.36
CA VAL A 110 -8.48 -5.74 -6.21
C VAL A 110 -7.30 -5.81 -7.16
N THR A 111 -7.57 -5.81 -8.46
CA THR A 111 -6.55 -5.65 -9.49
C THR A 111 -6.56 -4.21 -9.98
N GLY A 112 -5.41 -3.70 -10.36
CA GLY A 112 -5.32 -2.36 -10.94
C GLY A 112 -4.21 -2.23 -11.96
N GLU A 113 -4.50 -1.46 -12.99
CA GLU A 113 -3.52 -1.03 -13.99
C GLU A 113 -2.66 0.08 -13.39
N VAL A 114 -1.35 -0.05 -13.51
CA VAL A 114 -0.40 0.90 -12.96
C VAL A 114 -0.40 2.16 -13.83
N LEU A 115 -0.76 3.28 -13.22
CA LEU A 115 -0.68 4.60 -13.84
C LEU A 115 0.74 5.16 -13.71
N GLU A 116 1.34 4.99 -12.54
CA GLU A 116 2.69 5.49 -12.26
C GLU A 116 3.37 4.70 -11.13
N VAL A 117 4.69 4.61 -11.23
CA VAL A 117 5.59 4.17 -10.16
C VAL A 117 6.57 5.31 -9.91
N GLU A 118 6.68 5.79 -8.67
CA GLU A 118 7.85 6.57 -8.26
C GLU A 118 8.66 5.73 -7.28
N ALA A 119 9.96 5.70 -7.50
CA ALA A 119 10.93 5.07 -6.62
C ALA A 119 11.96 6.13 -6.20
N GLU A 120 12.43 6.04 -4.97
CA GLU A 120 13.51 6.90 -4.48
C GLU A 120 14.86 6.47 -5.09
N ASP A 121 15.72 7.43 -5.41
CA ASP A 121 17.05 7.17 -5.99
C ASP A 121 17.99 6.47 -4.99
N ASP A 122 17.85 6.78 -3.69
CA ASP A 122 18.54 6.15 -2.56
C ASP A 122 17.48 5.60 -1.60
N PRO A 123 16.85 4.45 -1.93
CA PRO A 123 15.72 3.95 -1.19
C PRO A 123 16.15 3.44 0.19
N ALA A 124 15.36 3.79 1.21
CA ALA A 124 15.47 3.13 2.51
C ALA A 124 15.27 1.61 2.36
N GLU A 125 15.90 0.82 3.23
CA GLU A 125 15.62 -0.61 3.30
C GLU A 125 14.12 -0.84 3.57
N PRO A 126 13.46 -1.80 2.90
CA PRO A 126 12.05 -2.05 3.07
C PRO A 126 11.75 -2.66 4.44
N LEU A 127 10.60 -2.30 5.00
CA LEU A 127 10.06 -2.92 6.20
C LEU A 127 9.52 -4.30 5.86
N ILE A 128 10.06 -5.35 6.49
CA ILE A 128 9.63 -6.73 6.26
C ILE A 128 8.72 -7.21 7.40
N TYR A 129 7.66 -7.93 7.05
CA TYR A 129 6.82 -8.65 8.00
C TYR A 129 6.94 -10.16 7.76
N HIS A 130 7.53 -10.89 8.71
CA HIS A 130 7.78 -12.33 8.60
C HIS A 130 7.61 -13.03 9.95
N GLY A 131 6.87 -14.15 9.95
CA GLY A 131 6.60 -14.92 11.17
C GLY A 131 5.82 -14.14 12.23
N GLY A 132 4.93 -13.25 11.81
CA GLY A 132 4.12 -12.42 12.71
C GLY A 132 4.86 -11.20 13.28
N LEU A 133 6.08 -10.93 12.83
CA LEU A 133 6.95 -9.90 13.40
C LEU A 133 7.59 -9.05 12.32
N PHE A 134 7.83 -7.78 12.65
CA PHE A 134 8.65 -6.91 11.81
C PHE A 134 10.12 -7.34 11.85
N ARG A 135 10.78 -7.25 10.70
CA ARG A 135 12.14 -7.69 10.43
C ARG A 135 12.85 -6.68 9.54
N ARG A 136 14.17 -6.71 9.58
CA ARG A 136 15.05 -6.04 8.64
C ARG A 136 15.56 -7.06 7.64
N LEU A 137 15.84 -6.63 6.42
CA LEU A 137 16.71 -7.40 5.55
C LEU A 137 18.13 -7.28 6.12
N ASP A 138 18.79 -8.42 6.29
CA ASP A 138 20.23 -8.40 6.48
C ASP A 138 20.85 -7.94 5.17
N ALA A 139 21.85 -7.06 5.23
CA ALA A 139 22.67 -6.74 4.08
C ALA A 139 23.41 -8.02 3.67
N GLY A 140 22.81 -8.80 2.78
CA GLY A 140 23.44 -9.98 2.23
C GLY A 140 24.72 -9.54 1.53
N SER A 141 25.85 -10.17 1.87
CA SER A 141 27.07 -10.07 1.08
C SER A 141 26.79 -10.68 -0.30
N GLY A 142 26.27 -9.88 -1.22
CA GLY A 142 26.04 -10.27 -2.60
C GLY A 142 27.38 -10.58 -3.25
N SER A 143 27.71 -11.86 -3.41
CA SER A 143 28.56 -12.32 -4.51
C SER A 143 27.64 -12.49 -5.71
N ASP A 144 27.76 -11.60 -6.68
CA ASP A 144 27.10 -11.72 -7.97
C ASP A 144 27.43 -13.09 -8.60
N GLY A 145 26.39 -13.76 -9.09
CA GLY A 145 26.49 -14.93 -9.97
C GLY A 145 26.24 -14.54 -11.41
#